data_AF-X6FN50-F1
#
_entry.id   AF-X6FN50-F1
#
_cell.length_a   1.000
_cell.length_b   1.000
_cell.length_c   1.000
_cell.angle_alpha   90.00
_cell.angle_beta   90.00
_cell.angle_gamma   90.00
#
_symmetry.space_group_name_H-M   'P 1'
#
loop_
_entity.id
_entity.type
_entity.pdbx_description
1 polymer ?
#
loop_
_entity_poly.entity_id
_entity_poly.type
_entity_poly.pdbx_seq_one_letter_code
_entity_poly.pdbx_strand_id
1 'polypeptide(L)' 'MGSGSPRTAAKGHEAAPATQWVKPGLIGRVKHLRGEEDLRHASLQDFKEEKP' A
#
# COMPACT_ATOMS: atom_id res chain seq x y z
N MET A 1 -22.11 9.63 -18.45
CA MET A 1 -21.87 8.31 -17.81
C MET A 1 -20.43 8.27 -17.33
N GLY A 2 -20.19 8.36 -16.01
CA GLY A 2 -18.83 8.35 -15.47
C GLY A 2 -18.22 6.95 -15.58
N SER A 3 -17.11 6.83 -16.28
CA SER A 3 -16.33 5.60 -16.43
C SER A 3 -15.71 5.19 -15.09
N GLY A 4 -16.45 4.44 -14.29
CA GLY A 4 -15.97 3.89 -13.03
C GLY A 4 -15.08 2.67 -13.24
N SER A 5 -13.77 2.83 -13.11
CA SER A 5 -12.86 1.76 -12.67
C SER A 5 -11.52 2.36 -12.22
N PRO A 6 -11.05 1.99 -11.02
CA PRO A 6 -10.14 0.86 -10.99
C PRO A 6 -10.56 -0.20 -9.97
N ARG A 7 -10.71 -1.44 -10.43
CA ARG A 7 -10.77 -2.62 -9.56
C ARG A 7 -9.44 -2.77 -8.83
N THR A 8 -9.39 -2.42 -7.55
CA THR A 8 -8.32 -2.81 -6.61
C THR A 8 -8.79 -3.07 -5.18
N ALA A 9 -10.10 -3.08 -4.91
CA ALA A 9 -10.61 -3.61 -3.64
C ALA A 9 -10.55 -5.14 -3.67
N ALA A 10 -9.88 -5.75 -2.69
CA ALA A 10 -10.05 -7.18 -2.42
C ALA A 10 -11.54 -7.45 -2.15
N LYS A 11 -12.12 -8.43 -2.85
CA LYS A 11 -13.56 -8.71 -2.85
C LYS A 11 -14.10 -8.80 -1.41
N GLY A 12 -14.92 -7.83 -1.00
CA GLY A 12 -15.52 -7.76 0.35
C GLY A 12 -14.93 -6.72 1.31
N HIS A 13 -13.87 -5.99 0.92
CA HIS A 13 -13.29 -4.93 1.75
C HIS A 13 -13.52 -3.55 1.14
N GLU A 14 -14.54 -2.84 1.64
CA GLU A 14 -14.73 -1.43 1.36
C GLU A 14 -13.62 -0.61 2.05
N ALA A 15 -12.98 0.30 1.31
CA ALA A 15 -12.00 1.18 1.91
C ALA A 15 -12.71 2.14 2.86
N ALA A 16 -12.13 2.42 4.02
CA ALA A 16 -12.61 3.50 4.87
C ALA A 16 -12.62 4.83 4.09
N PRO A 17 -13.43 5.84 4.45
CA PRO A 17 -13.60 7.07 3.66
C PRO A 17 -12.31 7.82 3.29
N ALA A 18 -11.27 7.70 4.12
CA ALA A 18 -9.95 8.32 3.89
C ALA A 18 -8.91 7.35 3.29
N THR A 19 -9.30 6.14 2.90
CA THR A 19 -8.42 5.10 2.38
C THR A 19 -8.71 4.86 0.90
N GLN A 20 -7.65 4.75 0.09
CA GLN A 20 -7.76 4.41 -1.32
C GLN A 20 -7.01 3.11 -1.60
N TRP A 21 -7.68 2.15 -2.24
CA TRP A 21 -7.02 0.96 -2.78
C TRP A 21 -6.24 1.30 -4.04
N VAL A 22 -4.92 1.12 -3.99
CA VAL A 22 -4.02 1.33 -5.13
C VAL A 22 -3.66 0.01 -5.82
N LYS A 23 -3.21 0.09 -7.08
CA LYS A 23 -2.68 -1.08 -7.80
C LYS A 23 -1.36 -1.52 -7.15
N PRO A 24 -1.14 -2.84 -6.96
CA PRO A 24 0.16 -3.35 -6.56
C PRO A 24 1.26 -2.90 -7.54
N GLY A 25 2.45 -2.60 -7.02
CA GLY A 25 3.59 -2.08 -7.79
C GLY A 25 4.30 -0.89 -7.12
N LEU A 26 3.69 -0.27 -6.12
CA LEU A 26 4.35 0.74 -5.29
C LEU A 26 5.19 0.05 -4.20
N ILE A 27 6.51 0.28 -4.22
CA ILE A 27 7.45 -0.30 -3.25
C ILE A 27 7.95 0.81 -2.32
N GLY A 28 7.83 0.59 -1.00
CA GLY A 28 8.33 1.50 0.03
C GLY A 28 9.45 0.86 0.86
N ARG A 29 10.48 1.65 1.19
CA ARG A 29 11.50 1.26 2.18
C ARG A 29 11.07 1.73 3.55
N VAL A 30 11.08 0.83 4.52
CA VAL A 30 10.67 1.15 5.90
C VAL A 30 11.78 0.89 6.91
N LYS A 31 11.83 1.68 7.98
CA LYS A 31 12.60 1.38 9.20
C LYS A 31 11.66 0.67 10.18
N HIS A 32 12.09 -0.41 10.80
CA HIS A 32 11.31 -1.11 11.82
C HIS A 32 12.23 -1.79 12.85
N LEU A 33 11.67 -2.31 13.94
CA LEU A 33 12.41 -3.11 14.92
C LEU A 33 12.85 -4.45 14.32
N ARG A 34 14.01 -4.96 14.73
CA ARG A 34 14.54 -6.25 14.29
C ARG A 34 14.11 -7.37 15.24
N GLY A 35 13.95 -8.58 14.72
CA GLY A 35 13.64 -9.78 15.50
C GLY A 35 12.15 -10.07 15.69
N GLU A 36 11.28 -9.21 15.17
CA GLU A 36 9.83 -9.43 15.12
C GLU A 36 9.44 -9.98 13.74
N GLU A 37 8.43 -10.87 13.71
CA GLU A 37 7.85 -11.38 12.46
C GLU A 37 7.15 -10.25 11.67
N ASP A 38 6.49 -9.35 12.40
CA ASP A 38 5.81 -8.17 11.86
C ASP A 38 6.69 -6.92 11.91
N LEU A 39 6.42 -5.98 11.00
CA LEU A 39 7.08 -4.68 10.92
C LEU A 39 6.55 -3.69 11.97
N ARG A 40 6.74 -4.01 13.26
CA ARG A 40 6.30 -3.16 14.37
C ARG A 40 7.09 -1.86 14.44
N HIS A 41 6.38 -0.78 14.79
CA HIS A 41 6.90 0.60 14.84
C HIS A 41 7.54 1.05 13.53
N ALA A 42 6.97 0.61 12.41
CA ALA A 42 7.47 0.97 11.10
C ALA A 42 7.28 2.47 10.80
N SER A 43 8.30 3.08 10.21
CA SER A 43 8.20 4.38 9.55
C SER A 43 8.69 4.31 8.11
N LEU A 44 7.95 4.95 7.20
CA LEU A 44 8.33 5.05 5.80
C LEU A 44 9.57 5.94 5.68
N GLN A 45 10.59 5.43 5.02
CA GLN A 45 11.81 6.19 4.73
C GLN A 45 11.74 6.81 3.34
N ASP A 46 11.40 6.01 2.34
CA ASP A 46 11.37 6.45 0.95
C ASP A 46 10.57 5.48 0.06
N PHE A 47 10.24 5.91 -1.16
CA PHE A 47 9.68 5.06 -2.20
C PHE A 47 10.76 4.62 -3.18
N LYS A 48 10.70 3.35 -3.62
CA LYS A 48 11.54 2.88 -4.71
C LYS A 48 10.77 3.01 -6.02
N GLU A 49 11.30 3.81 -6.93
CA GLU A 49 10.84 3.81 -8.31
C GLU A 49 11.42 2.55 -8.98
N GLU A 50 10.55 1.66 -9.45
CA GLU A 50 10.96 0.52 -10.26
C GLU A 50 11.46 1.05 -11.60
N LYS A 51 12.77 1.26 -11.71
CA LYS A 51 13.41 1.46 -13.02
C LYS A 51 13.44 0.12 -13.74
N PRO A 52 13.04 0.08 -15.03
CA PRO A 52 12.97 -1.13 -15.83
C PRO A 52 14.33 -1.82 -16.00
#